data_AF-A0A7X7SHB1-F1
#
_entry.id   AF-A0A7X7SHB1-F1
#
_cell.length_a   1.000
_cell.length_b   1.000
_cell.length_c   1.000
_cell.angle_alpha   90.00
_cell.angle_beta   90.00
_cell.angle_gamma   90.00
#
_symmetry.space_group_name_H-M   'P 1'
#
loop_
_entity.id
_entity.type
_entity.pdbx_description
1 polymer ?
#
loop_
_entity_poly.entity_id
_entity_poly.type
_entity_poly.pdbx_seq_one_letter_code
_entity_poly.pdbx_strand_id
1 'polypeptide(L)'
;MAEMPFHDRVHALTDQLGVPGVDVLGGLFDLTAQRLVRLAVAITRNQYDGEDAVQAVMTRIALRPDPLRAAQTPWAYLLRMVRNEALLIARKKKRWLTSTHSITDLVTRRRVDELEQEDTHRAVW
;
A
#
# COMPACT_ATOMS: atom_id res chain seq x y z
N MET A 1 -27.57 -20.61 -20.73
CA MET A 1 -26.12 -20.73 -20.44
C MET A 1 -25.93 -20.45 -18.96
N ALA A 2 -25.46 -21.42 -18.18
CA ALA A 2 -25.14 -21.18 -16.77
C ALA A 2 -23.95 -20.21 -16.69
N GLU A 3 -24.10 -19.14 -15.93
CA GLU A 3 -23.04 -18.15 -15.74
C GLU A 3 -21.91 -18.79 -14.91
N MET A 4 -20.67 -18.76 -15.39
CA MET A 4 -19.53 -19.32 -14.64
C MET A 4 -19.38 -18.58 -13.30
N PRO A 5 -19.22 -19.30 -12.17
CA PRO A 5 -18.93 -18.69 -10.88
C PRO A 5 -17.73 -17.73 -10.94
N PHE A 6 -17.77 -16.65 -10.15
CA PHE A 6 -16.73 -15.61 -10.18
C PHE A 6 -15.31 -16.18 -9.97
N HIS A 7 -15.15 -17.09 -9.02
CA HIS A 7 -13.85 -17.69 -8.71
C HIS A 7 -13.29 -18.48 -9.89
N ASP A 8 -14.14 -19.20 -10.61
CA ASP A 8 -13.75 -20.00 -11.78
C ASP A 8 -13.35 -19.08 -12.94
N ARG A 9 -14.05 -17.95 -13.12
CA ARG A 9 -13.66 -16.92 -14.10
C ARG A 9 -12.30 -16.31 -13.80
N VAL A 10 -12.02 -16.01 -12.52
CA VAL A 10 -10.70 -15.51 -12.11
C VAL A 10 -9.64 -16.59 -12.38
N HIS A 11 -9.92 -17.85 -12.05
CA HIS A 11 -8.99 -18.96 -12.27
C HIS A 11 -8.64 -19.12 -13.76
N ALA A 12 -9.66 -19.18 -14.61
CA ALA A 12 -9.50 -19.33 -16.05
C ALA A 12 -8.68 -18.19 -16.68
N LEU A 13 -8.88 -16.95 -16.22
CA LEU A 13 -8.04 -15.83 -16.64
C LEU A 13 -6.62 -15.97 -16.11
N THR A 14 -6.43 -16.32 -14.83
CA THR A 14 -5.07 -16.45 -14.28
C THR A 14 -4.24 -17.57 -14.92
N ASP A 15 -4.88 -18.65 -15.38
CA ASP A 15 -4.20 -19.75 -16.07
C ASP A 15 -3.63 -19.32 -17.43
N GLN A 16 -4.26 -18.34 -18.07
CA GLN A 16 -3.83 -17.79 -19.37
C GLN A 16 -2.82 -16.65 -19.24
N LEU A 17 -2.49 -16.21 -18.01
CA LEU A 17 -1.49 -15.17 -17.81
C LEU A 17 -0.10 -15.60 -18.30
N GLY A 18 0.56 -14.72 -19.06
CA GLY A 18 1.88 -14.97 -19.64
C GLY A 18 1.88 -15.79 -20.93
N VAL A 19 0.70 -16.19 -21.44
CA VAL A 19 0.58 -16.74 -22.79
C VAL A 19 0.75 -15.60 -23.80
N PRO A 20 1.72 -15.67 -24.74
CA PRO A 20 1.93 -14.62 -25.73
C PRO A 20 0.68 -14.38 -26.58
N GLY A 21 0.31 -13.11 -26.80
CA GLY A 21 -0.75 -12.71 -27.73
C GLY A 21 -2.17 -12.64 -27.17
N VAL A 22 -2.38 -12.94 -25.88
CA VAL A 22 -3.70 -12.81 -25.23
C VAL A 22 -3.67 -11.65 -24.21
N ASP A 23 -4.51 -10.64 -24.41
CA ASP A 23 -4.69 -9.53 -23.44
C ASP A 23 -5.60 -9.96 -22.28
N VAL A 24 -5.10 -10.91 -21.49
CA VAL A 24 -5.80 -11.48 -20.32
C VAL A 24 -5.80 -10.53 -19.14
N LEU A 25 -4.78 -9.67 -19.06
CA LEU A 25 -4.60 -8.78 -17.92
C LEU A 25 -5.72 -7.72 -17.86
N GLY A 26 -6.12 -7.16 -19.00
CA GLY A 26 -7.28 -6.28 -19.09
C GLY A 26 -8.56 -6.96 -18.58
N GLY A 27 -8.84 -8.18 -19.05
CA GLY A 27 -10.00 -8.95 -18.61
C GLY A 27 -9.99 -9.30 -17.11
N LEU A 28 -8.81 -9.60 -16.55
CA LEU A 28 -8.65 -9.82 -15.11
C LEU A 28 -8.88 -8.53 -14.33
N PHE A 29 -8.39 -7.40 -14.82
CA PHE A 29 -8.62 -6.09 -14.22
C PHE A 29 -10.11 -5.77 -14.20
N ASP A 30 -10.80 -5.81 -15.34
CA ASP A 30 -12.22 -5.48 -15.44
C ASP A 30 -13.08 -6.36 -14.52
N LEU A 31 -12.73 -7.64 -14.39
CA LEU A 31 -13.44 -8.57 -13.51
C LEU A 31 -13.24 -8.26 -12.02
N THR A 32 -12.07 -7.76 -11.62
CA THR A 32 -11.66 -7.71 -10.22
C THR A 32 -11.49 -6.31 -9.64
N ALA A 33 -11.31 -5.28 -10.47
CA ALA A 33 -10.89 -3.94 -10.08
C ALA A 33 -11.78 -3.35 -8.98
N GLN A 34 -13.11 -3.39 -9.15
CA GLN A 34 -14.04 -2.82 -8.17
C GLN A 34 -13.86 -3.44 -6.78
N ARG A 35 -13.64 -4.75 -6.69
CA ARG A 35 -13.47 -5.46 -5.41
C ARG A 35 -12.11 -5.16 -4.79
N LEU A 36 -11.07 -5.11 -5.61
CA LEU A 36 -9.70 -4.83 -5.18
C LEU A 36 -9.55 -3.38 -4.70
N VAL A 37 -10.10 -2.41 -5.43
CA VAL A 37 -10.08 -0.99 -5.04
C VAL A 37 -10.86 -0.79 -3.74
N ARG A 38 -12.05 -1.40 -3.59
CA ARG A 38 -12.81 -1.33 -2.33
C ARG A 38 -12.00 -1.85 -1.14
N LEU A 39 -11.31 -2.98 -1.29
CA LEU A 39 -10.42 -3.52 -0.27
C LEU A 39 -9.27 -2.54 0.03
N ALA A 40 -8.59 -2.05 -1.00
CA ALA A 40 -7.45 -1.17 -0.85
C ALA A 40 -7.84 0.15 -0.16
N VAL A 41 -8.94 0.78 -0.58
CA VAL A 41 -9.47 2.02 0.01
C VAL A 41 -9.88 1.82 1.46
N ALA A 42 -10.44 0.66 1.83
CA ALA A 42 -10.74 0.34 3.22
C ALA A 42 -9.47 0.29 4.10
N ILE A 43 -8.31 -0.05 3.53
CA ILE A 43 -7.02 -0.11 4.23
C ILE A 43 -6.35 1.27 4.25
N THR A 44 -6.26 1.96 3.10
CA THR A 44 -5.54 3.23 2.94
C THR A 44 -6.34 4.42 3.47
N ARG A 45 -7.67 4.32 3.54
CA ARG A 45 -8.61 5.41 3.82
C ARG A 45 -8.48 6.58 2.84
N ASN A 46 -8.03 6.31 1.63
CA ASN A 46 -7.86 7.30 0.57
C ASN A 46 -8.05 6.60 -0.80
N GLN A 47 -8.87 7.21 -1.66
CA GLN A 47 -9.23 6.63 -2.96
C GLN A 47 -8.01 6.46 -3.87
N TYR A 48 -7.26 7.54 -4.08
CA TYR A 48 -6.07 7.54 -4.95
C TYR A 48 -5.00 6.56 -4.46
N ASP A 49 -4.70 6.55 -3.16
CA ASP A 49 -3.77 5.58 -2.55
C ASP A 49 -4.24 4.12 -2.76
N GLY A 50 -5.57 3.91 -2.79
CA GLY A 50 -6.17 2.60 -3.02
C GLY A 50 -6.08 2.15 -4.49
N GLU A 51 -6.34 3.06 -5.41
CA GLU A 51 -6.18 2.83 -6.86
C GLU A 51 -4.71 2.56 -7.21
N ASP A 52 -3.78 3.35 -6.67
CA ASP A 52 -2.34 3.16 -6.83
C ASP A 52 -1.87 1.79 -6.33
N ALA A 53 -2.42 1.31 -5.20
CA ALA A 53 -2.10 -0.02 -4.68
C ALA A 53 -2.50 -1.13 -5.67
N VAL A 54 -3.71 -1.04 -6.24
CA VAL A 54 -4.19 -2.01 -7.24
C VAL A 54 -3.35 -1.93 -8.50
N GLN A 55 -3.07 -0.74 -9.00
CA GLN A 55 -2.25 -0.52 -10.18
C GLN A 55 -0.85 -1.09 -10.01
N ALA A 56 -0.20 -0.85 -8.86
CA ALA A 56 1.10 -1.40 -8.55
C ALA A 56 1.12 -2.94 -8.56
N VAL A 57 0.04 -3.57 -8.05
CA VAL A 57 -0.12 -5.03 -8.11
C VAL A 57 -0.34 -5.53 -9.55
N MET A 58 -1.17 -4.86 -10.34
CA MET A 58 -1.44 -5.24 -11.73
C MET A 58 -0.19 -5.12 -12.60
N THR A 59 0.58 -4.05 -12.46
CA THR A 59 1.87 -3.87 -13.13
C THR A 59 2.86 -4.97 -12.72
N ARG A 60 2.88 -5.36 -11.44
CA ARG A 60 3.71 -6.48 -10.96
C ARG A 60 3.31 -7.80 -11.60
N ILE A 61 2.02 -8.07 -11.76
CA ILE A 61 1.50 -9.25 -12.44
C ILE A 61 1.86 -9.23 -13.92
N ALA A 62 1.76 -8.07 -14.58
CA ALA A 62 2.15 -7.89 -15.98
C ALA A 62 3.62 -8.28 -16.23
N LEU A 63 4.51 -7.85 -15.31
CA LEU A 63 5.94 -8.14 -15.39
C LEU A 63 6.28 -9.58 -14.98
N ARG A 64 5.55 -10.14 -14.02
CA ARG A 64 5.83 -11.46 -13.45
C ARG A 64 4.51 -12.17 -13.09
N PRO A 65 3.86 -12.82 -14.06
CA PRO A 65 2.57 -13.48 -13.84
C PRO A 65 2.66 -14.79 -13.05
N ASP A 66 3.82 -15.46 -13.06
CA ASP A 66 4.00 -16.81 -12.51
C ASP A 66 3.50 -17.01 -11.08
N PRO A 67 3.75 -16.11 -10.12
CA PRO A 67 3.32 -16.32 -8.73
C PRO A 67 1.80 -16.35 -8.58
N LEU A 68 1.08 -15.56 -9.38
CA LEU A 68 -0.39 -15.55 -9.36
C LEU A 68 -0.95 -16.76 -10.09
N ARG A 69 -0.36 -17.12 -11.23
CA ARG A 69 -0.74 -18.29 -12.04
C ARG A 69 -0.52 -19.61 -11.29
N ALA A 70 0.56 -19.72 -10.52
CA ALA A 70 0.88 -20.93 -9.75
C ALA A 70 0.10 -21.05 -8.43
N ALA A 71 -0.74 -20.07 -8.08
CA ALA A 71 -1.48 -20.09 -6.83
C ALA A 71 -2.66 -21.06 -6.90
N GLN A 72 -2.78 -21.95 -5.91
CA GLN A 72 -3.94 -22.87 -5.79
C GLN A 72 -5.28 -22.13 -5.69
N THR A 73 -5.26 -20.91 -5.15
CA THR A 73 -6.43 -20.04 -5.02
C THR A 73 -6.09 -18.64 -5.53
N PRO A 74 -6.12 -18.40 -6.86
CA PRO A 74 -5.62 -17.16 -7.45
C PRO A 74 -6.31 -15.91 -6.91
N TRP A 75 -7.63 -15.97 -6.66
CA TRP A 75 -8.36 -14.86 -6.06
C TRP A 75 -7.89 -14.50 -4.65
N ALA A 76 -7.70 -15.49 -3.77
CA ALA A 76 -7.22 -15.25 -2.42
C ALA A 76 -5.78 -14.70 -2.43
N TYR A 77 -4.95 -15.20 -3.35
CA TYR A 77 -3.59 -14.71 -3.54
C TYR A 77 -3.58 -13.26 -4.04
N LEU A 78 -4.44 -12.91 -5.01
CA LEU A 78 -4.58 -11.54 -5.52
C LEU A 78 -5.04 -10.56 -4.42
N LEU A 79 -6.02 -10.94 -3.61
CA LEU A 79 -6.44 -10.15 -2.44
C LEU A 79 -5.28 -9.92 -1.48
N ARG A 80 -4.44 -10.92 -1.24
CA ARG A 80 -3.24 -10.81 -0.40
C ARG A 80 -2.22 -9.86 -1.01
N MET A 81 -1.98 -9.90 -2.32
CA MET A 81 -1.07 -8.99 -3.01
C MET A 81 -1.52 -7.53 -2.82
N VAL A 82 -2.80 -7.23 -3.11
CA VAL A 82 -3.35 -5.87 -2.97
C VAL A 82 -3.35 -5.40 -1.52
N ARG A 83 -3.74 -6.27 -0.58
CA ARG A 83 -3.69 -5.96 0.86
C ARG A 83 -2.28 -5.58 1.30
N ASN A 84 -1.27 -6.34 0.90
CA ASN A 84 0.11 -6.07 1.28
C ASN A 84 0.59 -4.73 0.74
N GLU A 85 0.26 -4.41 -0.51
CA GLU A 85 0.60 -3.13 -1.13
C GLU A 85 -0.09 -1.95 -0.46
N ALA A 86 -1.40 -2.07 -0.20
CA ALA A 86 -2.17 -1.05 0.51
C ALA A 86 -1.63 -0.81 1.93
N LEU A 87 -1.24 -1.88 2.65
CA LEU A 87 -0.61 -1.77 3.96
C LEU A 87 0.76 -1.08 3.88
N LEU A 88 1.55 -1.35 2.84
CA LEU A 88 2.83 -0.67 2.62
C LEU A 88 2.63 0.84 2.47
N ILE A 89 1.68 1.26 1.63
CA ILE A 89 1.34 2.67 1.39
C ILE A 89 0.85 3.32 2.68
N ALA A 90 -0.13 2.71 3.37
CA ALA A 90 -0.67 3.23 4.62
C ALA A 90 0.42 3.38 5.72
N ARG A 91 1.34 2.42 5.82
CA ARG A 91 2.47 2.49 6.77
C ARG A 91 3.46 3.59 6.43
N LYS A 92 3.79 3.78 5.14
CA LYS A 92 4.65 4.89 4.70
C LYS A 92 4.03 6.22 5.10
N LYS A 93 2.75 6.44 4.81
CA LYS A 93 2.02 7.67 5.17
C LYS A 93 2.03 7.92 6.68
N LYS A 94 1.77 6.90 7.50
CA LYS A 94 1.89 7.01 8.97
C LYS A 94 3.31 7.37 9.38
N ARG A 95 4.33 6.74 8.78
CA ARG A 95 5.75 7.04 9.06
C ARG A 95 6.07 8.50 8.76
N TRP A 96 5.61 9.06 7.64
CA TRP A 96 5.83 10.48 7.34
C TRP A 96 5.19 11.39 8.38
N LEU A 97 3.93 11.11 8.77
CA LEU A 97 3.23 11.87 9.80
C LEU A 97 3.93 11.80 11.18
N THR A 98 4.50 10.66 11.53
CA THR A 98 5.22 10.49 12.81
C THR A 98 6.69 10.92 12.76
N SER A 99 7.31 10.89 11.57
CA SER A 99 8.73 11.20 11.37
C SER A 99 8.96 12.67 11.05
N THR A 100 7.94 13.42 10.65
CA THR A 100 7.92 14.87 10.83
C THR A 100 7.72 15.16 12.32
N HIS A 101 8.72 14.82 13.12
CA HIS A 101 8.95 15.52 14.38
C HIS A 101 9.04 17.00 14.01
N SER A 102 8.07 17.77 14.47
CA SER A 102 8.12 19.23 14.39
C SER A 102 9.48 19.69 14.93
N ILE A 103 10.05 20.79 14.40
CA ILE A 103 11.27 21.39 14.97
C ILE A 103 11.13 21.64 16.48
N THR A 104 9.89 21.78 16.98
CA THR A 104 9.59 21.88 18.42
C THR A 104 9.98 20.64 19.23
N ASP A 105 10.05 19.45 18.62
CA ASP A 105 10.49 18.20 19.27
C ASP A 105 12.02 18.12 19.39
N LEU A 106 12.76 18.98 18.69
CA LEU A 106 14.20 19.18 18.86
C LEU A 106 14.53 20.20 19.96
N VAL A 107 13.51 20.84 20.56
CA VAL A 107 13.70 21.68 21.73
C VAL A 107 13.78 20.78 22.96
N THR A 108 15.00 20.45 23.38
CA THR A 108 15.22 19.94 24.73
C THR A 108 14.68 20.98 25.70
N ARG A 109 13.58 20.67 26.40
CA ARG A 109 13.16 21.43 27.58
C ARG A 109 14.18 21.23 28.70
N ARG A 110 15.36 21.83 28.55
CA ARG A 110 16.24 22.12 29.68
C ARG A 110 15.49 23.21 30.46
N ARG A 111 15.03 22.90 31.68
CA ARG A 111 14.68 23.97 32.62
C ARG A 111 15.94 24.84 32.72
N VAL A 112 15.82 26.08 32.29
CA VAL A 112 16.86 27.06 32.58
C VAL A 112 16.86 27.17 34.10
N ASP A 113 17.95 26.75 34.71
CA ASP A 113 18.15 26.98 36.14
C ASP A 113 18.40 28.48 36.26
N GLU A 114 17.39 29.22 36.72
CA GLU A 114 17.42 30.68 36.79
C GLU A 114 18.64 31.16 37.61
N LEU A 115 19.09 30.34 38.57
CA LEU A 115 20.28 30.56 39.39
C LEU A 115 21.58 30.55 38.57
N GLU A 116 21.72 29.59 37.64
CA GLU A 116 22.91 29.45 36.78
C GLU A 116 22.99 30.58 35.74
N GLN A 117 21.82 31.09 35.32
CA GLN A 117 21.70 32.22 34.42
C GLN A 117 22.05 33.54 35.10
N GLU A 118 21.60 33.78 36.33
CA GLU A 118 21.96 34.97 37.11
C GLU A 118 23.46 35.03 37.42
N ASP A 119 24.10 33.90 37.75
CA ASP A 119 25.54 33.83 37.96
C ASP A 119 26.34 34.09 36.66
N THR A 120 25.86 33.57 35.53
CA THR A 120 26.46 33.86 34.21
C THR A 120 26.34 35.34 33.85
N HIS A 121 25.20 35.98 34.17
CA HIS A 121 24.99 37.40 33.92
C HIS A 121 25.84 38.30 34.84
N ARG A 122 26.15 37.86 36.06
CA ARG A 122 27.07 38.55 36.98
C ARG A 122 28.55 38.38 36.62
N ALA A 123 28.94 37.28 35.98
CA ALA A 123 30.33 37.04 35.58
C ALA A 123 30.78 37.84 34.34
N VAL A 124 29.85 38.46 33.62
CA VAL A 124 30.09 39.22 32.38
C VAL A 124 30.23 40.73 32.64
N TRP A 125 30.05 41.19 33.88
CA TRP A 125 30.25 42.59 34.29
C TRP A 125 31.25 42.71 35.45
#